data_AF-A0A195EU56-F1
#
_entry.id   AF-A0A195EU56-F1
#
_cell.length_a   1.000
_cell.length_b   1.000
_cell.length_c   1.000
_cell.angle_alpha   90.00
_cell.angle_beta   90.00
_cell.angle_gamma   90.00
#
_symmetry.space_group_name_H-M   'P 1'
#
loop_
_entity.id
_entity.type
_entity.pdbx_description
1 polymer ?
#
loop_
_entity_poly.entity_id
_entity_poly.type
_entity_poly.pdbx_seq_one_letter_code
_entity_poly.pdbx_strand_id
1 'polypeptide(L)'
;MDSRIEIHMQEGKLIGIIDKDIYDNYYIDFRGMPYAKPPIEKLRFKDPIPTKSWSGKRNASKYGNNTVQINNLIQIEIEGSEDCLYLNVYTTNIVQKDVVLLTLNYKLGVLGTSFVSLCIIVHTFVFNILI
;
A
#
# COMPACT_ATOMS: atom_id res chain seq x y z
N MET A 1 -22.49 4.89 6.91
CA MET A 1 -22.69 3.42 6.95
C MET A 1 -21.30 2.80 6.99
N ASP A 2 -20.97 2.08 8.06
CA ASP A 2 -19.66 1.41 8.24
C ASP A 2 -19.57 0.21 7.30
N SER A 3 -19.30 0.44 6.02
CA SER A 3 -19.18 -0.61 5.01
C SER A 3 -17.80 -1.27 5.12
N ARG A 4 -17.61 -2.14 6.11
CA ARG A 4 -16.37 -2.92 6.30
C ARG A 4 -16.54 -4.33 5.76
N ILE A 5 -15.44 -4.89 5.26
CA ILE A 5 -15.37 -6.28 4.81
C ILE A 5 -14.25 -7.02 5.52
N GLU A 6 -14.49 -8.26 5.94
CA GLU A 6 -13.48 -9.15 6.52
C GLU A 6 -13.15 -10.26 5.53
N ILE A 7 -11.88 -10.42 5.18
CA ILE A 7 -11.37 -11.53 4.36
C ILE A 7 -10.44 -12.41 5.19
N HIS A 8 -10.39 -13.70 4.84
CA HIS A 8 -9.51 -14.68 5.48
C HIS A 8 -8.35 -14.97 4.54
N MET A 9 -7.12 -14.78 5.03
CA MET A 9 -5.87 -15.08 4.32
C MET A 9 -5.06 -16.12 5.10
N GLN A 10 -4.04 -16.70 4.46
CA GLN A 10 -3.11 -17.63 5.14
C GLN A 10 -2.44 -16.98 6.35
N GLU A 11 -2.14 -15.69 6.25
CA GLU A 11 -1.47 -14.90 7.27
C GLU A 11 -2.40 -14.44 8.39
N GLY A 12 -3.73 -14.52 8.23
CA GLY A 12 -4.70 -14.06 9.22
C GLY A 12 -5.95 -13.44 8.61
N LYS A 13 -6.77 -12.79 9.44
CA LYS A 13 -7.96 -12.05 8.98
C LYS A 13 -7.57 -10.62 8.61
N LEU A 14 -8.12 -10.10 7.52
CA LEU A 14 -7.89 -8.74 7.06
C LEU A 14 -9.22 -7.99 6.94
N ILE A 15 -9.27 -6.78 7.49
CA ILE A 15 -10.46 -5.93 7.47
C ILE A 15 -10.21 -4.76 6.52
N GLY A 16 -10.97 -4.70 5.43
CA GLY A 16 -10.97 -3.60 4.45
C GLY A 16 -12.22 -2.73 4.53
N ILE A 17 -12.31 -1.80 3.59
CA ILE A 17 -13.46 -0.89 3.40
C ILE A 17 -14.09 -1.17 2.04
N ILE A 18 -15.42 -1.07 1.97
CA ILE A 18 -16.16 -0.94 0.72
C ILE A 18 -16.45 0.54 0.51
N ASP A 19 -15.94 1.10 -0.58
CA ASP A 19 -16.06 2.52 -0.91
C ASP A 19 -16.60 2.69 -2.35
N LYS A 20 -16.90 3.93 -2.73
CA LYS A 20 -17.39 4.29 -4.06
C LYS A 20 -16.38 5.15 -4.81
N ASP A 21 -16.25 4.90 -6.11
CA ASP A 21 -15.46 5.75 -7.00
C ASP A 21 -16.24 7.04 -7.38
N ILE A 22 -15.64 7.88 -8.22
CA ILE A 22 -16.26 9.12 -8.71
C ILE A 22 -17.49 8.89 -9.60
N TYR A 23 -17.76 7.65 -9.99
CA TYR A 23 -18.89 7.21 -10.82
C TYR A 23 -19.89 6.35 -10.03
N ASP A 24 -19.83 6.38 -8.69
CA ASP A 24 -20.70 5.62 -7.79
C ASP A 24 -20.54 4.08 -7.86
N ASN A 25 -19.50 3.55 -8.52
CA ASN A 25 -19.22 2.11 -8.51
C ASN A 25 -18.55 1.69 -7.21
N TYR A 26 -18.96 0.56 -6.67
CA TYR A 26 -18.35 0.01 -5.46
C TYR A 26 -17.03 -0.69 -5.76
N TYR A 27 -16.05 -0.47 -4.88
CA TYR A 27 -14.80 -1.21 -4.82
C TYR A 27 -14.41 -1.49 -3.37
N ILE A 28 -13.48 -2.42 -3.20
CA ILE A 28 -12.91 -2.80 -1.91
C ILE A 28 -11.50 -2.20 -1.81
N ASP A 29 -11.22 -1.55 -0.69
CA ASP A 29 -9.97 -0.87 -0.37
C ASP A 29 -9.31 -1.51 0.86
N PHE A 30 -8.07 -1.97 0.69
CA PHE A 30 -7.18 -2.41 1.76
C PHE A 30 -5.94 -1.51 1.80
N ARG A 31 -5.81 -0.72 2.87
CA ARG A 31 -4.77 0.29 3.02
C ARG A 31 -3.78 -0.04 4.12
N GLY A 32 -2.56 0.47 4.00
CA GLY A 32 -1.57 0.38 5.08
C GLY A 32 -1.14 -1.07 5.36
N MET A 33 -1.08 -1.88 4.31
CA MET A 33 -0.61 -3.28 4.38
C MET A 33 0.92 -3.30 4.37
N PRO A 34 1.61 -3.74 5.43
CA PRO A 34 3.06 -3.77 5.47
C PRO A 34 3.55 -4.92 4.61
N TYR A 35 4.50 -4.64 3.74
CA TYR A 35 5.16 -5.68 2.94
C TYR A 35 6.56 -6.02 3.47
N ALA A 36 7.14 -5.14 4.29
CA ALA A 36 8.45 -5.34 4.90
C ALA A 36 8.51 -4.72 6.30
N LYS A 37 9.54 -5.08 7.07
CA LYS A 37 9.82 -4.47 8.36
C LYS A 37 10.26 -3.02 8.20
N PRO A 38 9.91 -2.13 9.13
CA PRO A 38 10.36 -0.75 9.10
C PRO A 38 11.90 -0.65 9.03
N PRO A 39 12.48 0.11 8.09
CA PRO A 39 13.93 0.27 7.90
C PRO A 39 14.52 1.25 8.94
N ILE A 40 14.14 1.09 10.20
CA ILE A 40 14.58 1.95 11.31
C ILE A 40 15.82 1.37 12.01
N GLU A 41 16.56 2.24 12.68
CA GLU A 41 17.73 1.86 13.50
C GLU A 41 18.74 0.97 12.73
N LYS A 42 18.95 -0.27 13.20
CA LYS A 42 19.89 -1.24 12.64
C LYS A 42 19.48 -1.76 11.27
N LEU A 43 18.25 -1.49 10.82
CA LEU A 43 17.73 -1.85 9.51
C LEU A 43 17.85 -0.71 8.50
N ARG A 44 18.26 0.49 8.93
CA ARG A 44 18.48 1.61 8.02
C ARG A 44 19.56 1.26 7.00
N PHE A 45 19.29 1.58 5.73
CA PHE A 45 20.18 1.31 4.58
C PHE A 45 20.49 -0.17 4.33
N LYS A 46 19.64 -1.07 4.82
CA LYS A 46 19.72 -2.51 4.51
C LYS A 46 18.58 -2.92 3.59
N ASP A 47 18.76 -4.08 2.96
CA ASP A 47 17.71 -4.71 2.17
C ASP A 47 16.43 -4.92 3.02
N PRO A 48 15.25 -4.71 2.43
CA PRO A 48 13.98 -4.87 3.13
C PRO A 48 13.81 -6.31 3.58
N ILE A 49 13.47 -6.48 4.86
CA ILE A 49 13.20 -7.79 5.44
C ILE A 49 11.68 -8.03 5.39
N PRO A 50 11.19 -9.14 4.82
CA PRO A 50 9.77 -9.47 4.82
C PRO A 50 9.15 -9.39 6.22
N THR A 51 7.93 -8.87 6.29
CA THR A 51 7.18 -8.86 7.56
C THR A 51 6.75 -10.28 7.94
N LYS A 52 6.57 -10.53 9.23
CA LYS A 52 5.97 -11.79 9.70
C LYS A 52 4.45 -11.74 9.48
N SER A 53 3.85 -12.90 9.24
CA SER A 53 2.39 -13.06 9.31
C SER A 53 1.86 -12.55 10.66
N TRP A 54 0.65 -11.99 10.66
CA TRP A 54 0.04 -11.42 11.86
C TRP A 54 -0.97 -12.38 12.49
N SER A 55 -0.91 -12.60 13.80
CA SER A 55 -1.97 -13.37 14.46
C SER A 55 -3.24 -12.50 14.61
N GLY A 56 -4.39 -13.02 14.18
CA GLY A 56 -5.69 -12.41 14.43
C GLY A 56 -6.19 -11.51 13.30
N LYS A 57 -6.87 -10.41 13.65
CA LYS A 57 -7.48 -9.47 12.70
C LYS A 57 -6.57 -8.26 12.48
N ARG A 58 -6.18 -8.00 11.23
CA ARG A 58 -5.49 -6.78 10.83
C ARG A 58 -6.50 -5.78 10.27
N ASN A 59 -6.42 -4.55 10.76
CA ASN A 59 -7.22 -3.45 10.22
C ASN A 59 -6.45 -2.76 9.08
N ALA A 60 -6.96 -2.86 7.86
CA ALA A 60 -6.47 -2.18 6.66
C ALA A 60 -7.42 -1.06 6.21
N SER A 61 -8.08 -0.40 7.17
CA SER A 61 -8.98 0.72 6.91
C SER A 61 -8.26 2.07 6.85
N LYS A 62 -6.95 2.14 7.08
CA LYS A 62 -6.19 3.40 7.17
C LYS A 62 -4.90 3.30 6.35
N TYR A 63 -4.53 4.41 5.71
CA TYR A 63 -3.24 4.53 5.03
C TYR A 63 -2.08 4.36 6.02
N GLY A 64 -0.98 3.76 5.52
CA GLY A 64 0.31 3.78 6.21
C GLY A 64 0.98 5.14 6.13
N ASN A 65 2.13 5.30 6.78
CA ASN A 65 2.86 6.57 6.72
C ASN A 65 3.53 6.75 5.36
N ASN A 66 3.65 8.01 4.94
CA ASN A 66 4.47 8.39 3.79
C ASN A 66 5.97 8.26 4.13
N THR A 67 6.78 7.95 3.12
CA THR A 67 8.24 7.97 3.21
C THR A 67 8.75 9.37 3.56
N VAL A 68 9.80 9.44 4.38
CA VAL A 68 10.51 10.68 4.67
C VAL A 68 10.90 11.39 3.38
N GLN A 69 10.42 12.61 3.19
CA GLN A 69 10.67 13.40 1.99
C GLN A 69 10.61 14.89 2.29
N ILE A 70 11.16 15.69 1.37
CA ILE A 70 10.96 17.13 1.38
C ILE A 70 9.63 17.42 0.68
N ASN A 71 8.78 18.16 1.38
CA ASN A 71 7.64 18.82 0.79
C ASN A 71 8.13 20.17 0.25
N ASN A 72 7.89 20.43 -1.04
CA ASN A 72 8.39 21.63 -1.73
C ASN A 72 7.23 22.45 -2.33
N LEU A 73 5.98 22.08 -2.02
CA LEU A 73 4.81 22.67 -2.67
C LEU A 73 4.49 24.07 -2.12
N ILE A 74 4.84 24.35 -0.87
CA ILE A 74 4.53 25.62 -0.20
C ILE A 74 5.73 26.14 0.60
N GLN A 75 6.41 25.28 1.35
CA GLN A 75 7.60 25.59 2.14
C GLN A 75 8.49 24.34 2.19
N ILE A 76 9.82 24.52 2.28
CA ILE A 76 10.76 23.41 2.43
C ILE A 76 10.61 22.84 3.84
N GLU A 77 9.81 21.80 3.97
CA GLU A 77 9.60 21.06 5.22
C GLU A 77 9.87 19.58 5.02
N ILE A 78 10.45 18.94 6.04
CA ILE A 78 10.66 17.50 6.06
C ILE A 78 9.41 16.87 6.66
N GLU A 79 8.77 15.98 5.91
CA GLU A 79 7.57 15.25 6.32
C GLU A 79 7.76 13.74 6.15
N GLY A 80 6.88 12.94 6.77
CA GLY A 80 6.85 11.49 6.64
C GLY A 80 7.52 10.74 7.80
N SER A 81 7.69 9.43 7.62
CA SER A 81 8.25 8.51 8.60
C SER A 81 9.18 7.51 7.92
N GLU A 82 10.18 7.00 8.66
CA GLU A 82 10.99 5.86 8.18
C GLU A 82 10.19 4.55 8.24
N ASP A 83 9.19 4.45 9.11
CA ASP A 83 8.21 3.37 9.07
C ASP A 83 7.17 3.67 7.99
N CYS A 84 7.51 3.39 6.73
CA CYS A 84 6.71 3.72 5.55
C CYS A 84 6.54 2.57 4.54
N LEU A 85 7.00 1.35 4.84
CA LEU A 85 6.97 0.22 3.91
C LEU A 85 5.59 -0.46 3.87
N TYR A 86 4.61 0.29 3.36
CA TYR A 86 3.22 -0.11 3.22
C TYR A 86 2.76 -0.08 1.75
N LEU A 87 1.80 -0.92 1.42
CA LEU A 87 1.07 -0.91 0.15
C LEU A 87 -0.44 -0.77 0.38
N ASN A 88 -1.14 -0.41 -0.68
CA ASN A 88 -2.60 -0.39 -0.71
C ASN A 88 -3.07 -1.27 -1.87
N VAL A 89 -4.20 -1.96 -1.70
CA VAL A 89 -4.81 -2.85 -2.68
C VAL A 89 -6.25 -2.42 -2.91
N TYR A 90 -6.61 -2.23 -4.16
CA TYR A 90 -7.95 -1.85 -4.61
C TYR A 90 -8.47 -2.92 -5.56
N THR A 91 -9.70 -3.38 -5.36
CA THR A 91 -10.31 -4.36 -6.25
C THR A 91 -11.84 -4.24 -6.29
N THR A 92 -12.45 -4.55 -7.42
CA THR A 92 -13.92 -4.68 -7.54
C THR A 92 -14.40 -6.10 -7.25
N ASN A 93 -13.51 -7.09 -7.19
CA ASN A 93 -13.84 -8.50 -6.98
C ASN A 93 -12.74 -9.24 -6.19
N ILE A 94 -13.12 -10.03 -5.18
CA ILE A 94 -12.21 -10.83 -4.34
C ILE A 94 -12.36 -12.34 -4.53
N VAL A 95 -13.24 -12.78 -5.44
CA VAL A 95 -13.56 -14.18 -5.68
C VAL A 95 -12.84 -14.73 -6.92
N GLN A 96 -12.62 -13.88 -7.92
CA GLN A 96 -12.03 -14.28 -9.20
C GLN A 96 -10.60 -13.76 -9.33
N LYS A 97 -9.74 -14.55 -9.98
CA LYS A 97 -8.40 -14.11 -10.37
C LYS A 97 -8.53 -13.11 -11.52
N ASP A 98 -7.78 -12.03 -11.43
CA ASP A 98 -7.76 -10.97 -12.45
C ASP A 98 -6.32 -10.46 -12.64
N VAL A 99 -6.13 -9.58 -13.62
CA VAL A 99 -4.86 -8.90 -13.89
C VAL A 99 -4.52 -7.97 -12.73
N VAL A 100 -3.30 -8.11 -12.19
CA VAL A 100 -2.78 -7.22 -11.15
C VAL A 100 -1.99 -6.08 -11.81
N LEU A 101 -2.46 -4.85 -11.62
CA LEU A 101 -1.71 -3.65 -11.99
C LEU A 101 -0.93 -3.13 -10.79
N LEU A 102 0.40 -3.13 -10.90
CA LEU A 102 1.28 -2.54 -9.88
C LEU A 102 1.66 -1.12 -10.27
N THR A 103 1.22 -0.16 -9.46
CA THR A 103 1.59 1.25 -9.64
C THR A 103 2.77 1.59 -8.75
N LEU A 104 3.86 2.06 -9.36
CA LEU A 104 5.03 2.59 -8.63
C LEU A 104 5.03 4.11 -8.73
N ASN A 105 4.77 4.76 -7.60
CA ASN A 105 4.90 6.21 -7.51
C ASN A 105 6.37 6.56 -7.25
N TYR A 106 6.97 7.34 -8.13
CA TYR A 106 8.30 7.89 -7.92
C TYR A 106 8.24 9.42 -7.89
N LYS A 107 9.01 10.00 -6.97
CA LYS A 107 9.23 11.45 -6.90
C LYS A 107 10.71 11.68 -7.11
N LEU A 108 11.06 12.26 -8.26
CA LEU A 108 12.45 12.59 -8.58
C LEU A 108 12.89 13.78 -7.69
N GLY A 109 13.73 13.56 -6.69
CA GLY A 109 14.44 14.64 -5.97
C GLY A 109 15.78 14.87 -6.66
N VAL A 110 16.15 16.05 -7.16
CA VAL A 110 16.38 17.30 -6.39
C VAL A 110 15.76 18.56 -7.01
N LEU A 111 15.26 18.54 -8.24
CA LEU A 111 14.63 19.71 -8.90
C LEU A 111 13.45 19.28 -9.79
N GLY A 112 12.24 19.74 -9.45
CA GLY A 112 11.21 20.14 -10.42
C GLY A 112 10.49 19.08 -11.27
N THR A 113 9.24 18.81 -10.87
CA THR A 113 8.05 18.57 -11.71
C THR A 113 8.05 17.37 -12.67
N SER A 114 7.29 16.33 -12.29
CA SER A 114 6.14 15.78 -13.04
C SER A 114 5.71 14.46 -12.40
N PHE A 115 4.42 14.31 -12.08
CA PHE A 115 3.82 13.01 -11.76
C PHE A 115 3.91 12.13 -13.01
N VAL A 116 4.84 11.20 -13.02
CA VAL A 116 4.83 10.13 -14.01
C VAL A 116 4.49 8.87 -13.26
N SER A 117 3.22 8.46 -13.36
CA SER A 117 2.84 7.12 -12.98
C SER A 117 3.39 6.19 -14.06
N LEU A 118 4.53 5.55 -13.79
CA LEU A 118 5.06 4.52 -14.68
C LEU A 118 4.28 3.23 -14.40
N CYS A 119 3.24 2.98 -15.19
CA CYS A 119 2.58 1.67 -15.25
C CYS A 119 3.55 0.66 -15.87
N ILE A 120 4.34 -0.02 -15.04
CA ILE A 120 5.00 -1.24 -15.48
C ILE A 120 3.99 -2.37 -15.28
N ILE A 121 3.50 -2.93 -16.39
CA ILE A 121 2.77 -4.20 -16.38
C ILE A 121 3.79 -5.28 -16.04
N VAL A 122 3.99 -5.54 -14.74
CA VAL A 122 4.81 -6.66 -14.29
C VAL A 122 3.95 -7.92 -14.39
N HIS A 123 4.00 -8.57 -15.55
CA HIS A 123 3.66 -9.98 -15.65
C HIS A 123 4.63 -10.73 -14.72
N THR A 124 4.11 -11.28 -13.63
CA THR A 124 4.83 -12.12 -12.65
C THR A 124 5.54 -11.37 -11.51
N PHE A 125 4.77 -10.72 -10.64
CA PHE A 125 5.06 -10.76 -9.20
C PHE A 125 3.80 -11.21 -8.47
N VAL A 126 3.62 -12.52 -8.43
CA VAL A 126 2.66 -13.16 -7.52
C VAL A 126 3.24 -12.97 -6.12
N PHE A 127 2.93 -11.84 -5.48
CA PHE A 127 2.76 -11.91 -4.04
C PHE A 127 1.70 -13.00 -3.80
N ASN A 128 1.97 -13.90 -2.85
CA ASN A 128 1.01 -14.87 -2.33
C ASN A 128 -0.16 -14.16 -1.61
N ILE A 129 -0.81 -13.22 -2.28
CA ILE A 129 -2.20 -12.85 -2.05
C ILE A 129 -3.01 -13.82 -2.92
N LEU A 130 -2.80 -15.12 -2.72
CA LEU A 130 -3.79 -16.11 -3.12
C LEU A 130 -4.79 -16.15 -1.97
N ILE A 131 -5.95 -15.58 -2.25
CA ILE A 131 -7.22 -16.01 -1.67
C ILE A 131 -7.48 -17.43 -2.17
#